data_AF-J9UQB6-F1
#
_entry.id   AF-J9UQB6-F1
#
_cell.length_a   1.000
_cell.length_b   1.000
_cell.length_c   1.000
_cell.angle_alpha   90.00
_cell.angle_beta   90.00
_cell.angle_gamma   90.00
#
_symmetry.space_group_name_H-M   'P 1'
#
loop_
_entity.id
_entity.type
_entity.pdbx_description
1 polymer ?
#
loop_
_entity_poly.entity_id
_entity_poly.type
_entity_poly.pdbx_seq_one_letter_code
_entity_poly.pdbx_strand_id
1 'polypeptide(L)'
;MFIIYDKNTYKINSVIAALKKEDINIEENELILDNENIKDFSQKDIRAYNKDGSVKSLEEQLKEKIITLKDNEIIDNGIIRELNKNHEDDYIIMIERGIEELDKSKKIITNEDGKKYITEKSFEEKYKDGLINNEEYNSYIISQRSGAYSQNIDGVRAELLDNVLDSLKEKGLLNENQISKLDSIKNTRADIKNKYKKIL
;
A
#
# COMPACT_ATOMS: atom_id res chain seq x y z
N MET A 1 31.03 -21.90 32.49
CA MET A 1 30.36 -20.61 32.79
C MET A 1 28.97 -20.92 33.27
N PHE A 2 28.45 -20.15 34.20
CA PHE A 2 27.14 -20.33 34.80
C PHE A 2 26.32 -19.05 34.58
N ILE A 3 25.05 -19.21 34.21
CA ILE A 3 24.13 -18.08 34.07
C ILE A 3 23.26 -18.00 35.32
N ILE A 4 23.29 -16.85 35.98
CA ILE A 4 22.45 -16.55 37.14
C ILE A 4 21.28 -15.70 36.65
N TYR A 5 20.06 -16.12 36.97
CA TYR A 5 18.84 -15.43 36.58
C TYR A 5 17.83 -15.40 37.71
N ASP A 6 16.96 -14.39 37.69
CA ASP A 6 15.85 -14.27 38.64
C ASP A 6 14.70 -15.23 38.24
N LYS A 7 14.27 -16.08 39.19
CA LYS A 7 13.27 -17.13 38.96
C LYS A 7 11.84 -16.61 38.72
N ASN A 8 11.58 -15.34 39.08
CA ASN A 8 10.26 -14.72 38.95
C ASN A 8 10.11 -13.99 37.61
N THR A 9 11.19 -13.35 37.14
CA THR A 9 11.20 -12.51 35.93
C THR A 9 11.90 -13.17 34.74
N TYR A 10 12.65 -14.25 34.99
CA TYR A 10 13.49 -14.95 34.00
C TYR A 10 14.63 -14.09 33.42
N LYS A 11 14.89 -12.91 34.01
CA LYS A 11 15.96 -12.01 33.56
C LYS A 11 17.31 -12.48 34.07
N ILE A 12 18.29 -12.45 33.17
CA ILE A 12 19.67 -12.82 33.47
C ILE A 12 20.30 -11.68 34.27
N ASN A 13 20.77 -12.00 35.48
CA ASN A 13 21.41 -11.06 36.39
C ASN A 13 22.92 -11.02 36.10
N SER A 14 23.55 -12.18 35.91
CA SER A 14 24.99 -12.25 35.64
C SER A 14 25.39 -13.56 34.95
N VAL A 15 26.58 -13.54 34.35
CA VAL A 15 27.25 -14.71 33.79
C VAL A 15 28.61 -14.84 34.46
N ILE A 16 28.83 -15.95 35.17
CA ILE A 16 29.99 -16.16 36.03
C ILE A 16 30.84 -17.32 35.52
N ALA A 17 32.16 -17.12 35.49
CA ALA A 17 33.12 -18.21 35.33
C ALA A 17 33.50 -18.75 36.72
N ALA A 18 33.06 -19.97 37.05
CA ALA A 18 33.44 -20.69 38.27
C ALA A 18 33.88 -22.11 37.90
N LEU A 19 34.64 -22.76 38.80
CA LEU A 19 35.07 -24.15 38.62
C LEU A 19 33.92 -25.12 38.93
N LYS A 20 33.13 -24.84 39.97
CA LYS A 20 31.97 -25.63 40.36
C LYS A 20 30.80 -24.74 40.74
N LYS A 21 29.59 -25.29 40.67
CA LYS A 21 28.34 -24.58 41.01
C LYS A 21 28.27 -24.20 42.48
N GLU A 22 28.85 -25.02 43.36
CA GLU A 22 28.86 -24.80 44.81
C GLU A 22 29.70 -23.58 45.23
N ASP A 23 30.59 -23.11 44.35
CA ASP A 23 31.42 -21.93 44.60
C ASP A 23 30.65 -20.61 44.35
N ILE A 24 29.40 -20.69 43.90
CA ILE A 24 28.56 -19.53 43.53
C ILE A 24 27.54 -19.25 44.62
N ASN A 25 27.64 -18.08 45.24
CA ASN A 25 26.61 -17.57 46.14
C ASN A 25 25.50 -16.89 45.32
N ILE A 26 24.25 -17.25 45.60
CA ILE A 26 23.05 -16.71 44.93
C ILE A 26 22.04 -16.22 45.96
N GLU A 27 21.20 -15.26 45.56
CA GLU A 27 20.08 -14.79 46.36
C GLU A 27 18.88 -15.76 46.33
N GLU A 28 17.91 -15.60 47.23
CA GLU A 28 16.76 -16.52 47.37
C GLU A 28 15.89 -16.58 46.10
N ASN A 29 15.80 -15.48 45.37
CA ASN A 29 15.06 -15.35 44.10
C ASN A 29 15.87 -15.79 42.87
N GLU A 30 17.13 -16.18 43.02
CA GLU A 30 17.99 -16.53 41.89
C GLU A 30 18.07 -18.04 41.65
N LEU A 31 18.39 -18.41 40.41
CA LEU A 31 18.68 -19.77 39.98
C LEU A 31 19.90 -19.77 39.06
N ILE A 32 20.60 -20.92 39.05
CA ILE A 32 21.76 -21.16 38.20
C ILE A 32 21.36 -22.09 37.05
N LEU A 33 21.55 -21.64 35.82
CA LEU A 33 21.58 -22.50 34.64
C LEU A 33 23.04 -22.89 34.33
N ASP A 34 23.26 -24.20 34.25
CA ASP A 34 24.51 -24.81 33.80
C ASP A 34 24.25 -25.56 32.49
N ASN A 35 24.84 -25.08 31.39
CA ASN A 35 24.74 -25.70 30.08
C ASN A 35 26.00 -25.38 29.26
N GLU A 36 26.85 -26.39 29.07
CA GLU A 36 28.12 -26.28 28.36
C GLU A 36 27.97 -25.96 26.86
N ASN A 37 26.79 -26.18 26.28
CA ASN A 37 26.55 -25.92 24.85
C ASN A 37 26.23 -24.46 24.54
N ILE A 38 25.96 -23.62 25.56
CA ILE A 38 25.72 -22.20 25.36
C ILE A 38 27.02 -21.53 24.91
N LYS A 39 26.99 -20.94 23.72
CA LYS A 39 28.12 -20.20 23.13
C LYS A 39 27.87 -18.70 23.07
N ASP A 40 26.61 -18.29 22.97
CA ASP A 40 26.20 -16.89 23.00
C ASP A 40 25.63 -16.57 24.39
N PHE A 41 26.28 -15.67 25.13
CA PHE A 41 25.86 -15.24 26.47
C PHE A 41 25.29 -13.81 26.47
N SER A 42 24.97 -13.25 25.30
CA SER A 42 24.48 -11.87 25.16
C SER A 42 22.99 -11.70 25.46
N GLN A 43 22.24 -12.80 25.60
CA GLN A 43 20.80 -12.76 25.84
C GLN A 43 20.50 -12.24 27.25
N LYS A 44 19.38 -11.54 27.39
CA LYS A 44 18.95 -10.92 28.66
C LYS A 44 17.86 -11.72 29.39
N ASP A 45 17.24 -12.68 28.72
CA ASP A 45 16.16 -13.52 29.26
C ASP A 45 16.53 -14.98 29.06
N ILE A 46 16.53 -15.77 30.14
CA ILE A 46 16.98 -17.16 30.08
C ILE A 46 16.10 -18.03 29.17
N ARG A 47 14.85 -17.62 28.94
CA ARG A 47 13.90 -18.35 28.08
C ARG A 47 14.23 -18.22 26.59
N ALA A 48 15.10 -17.27 26.21
CA ALA A 48 15.60 -17.14 24.85
C ALA A 48 16.49 -18.32 24.43
N TYR A 49 16.97 -19.13 25.38
CA TYR A 49 17.74 -20.33 25.08
C TYR A 49 16.85 -21.56 24.89
N ASN A 50 17.23 -22.39 23.93
CA ASN A 50 16.72 -23.74 23.76
C ASN A 50 17.38 -24.70 24.76
N LYS A 51 16.79 -25.89 24.91
CA LYS A 51 17.32 -26.93 25.80
C LYS A 51 18.72 -27.40 25.38
N ASP A 52 19.04 -27.33 24.09
CA ASP A 52 20.36 -27.69 23.54
C ASP A 52 21.41 -26.57 23.68
N GLY A 53 21.06 -25.42 24.27
CA GLY A 53 21.96 -24.28 24.47
C GLY A 53 22.01 -23.30 23.30
N SER A 54 21.33 -23.58 22.17
CA SER A 54 21.18 -22.60 21.08
C SER A 54 20.24 -21.46 21.46
N VAL A 55 20.37 -20.30 20.80
CA VAL A 55 19.46 -19.16 20.99
C VAL A 55 18.29 -19.28 20.01
N LYS A 56 17.07 -19.11 20.52
CA LYS A 56 15.84 -19.06 19.71
C LYS A 56 15.86 -17.90 18.73
N SER A 57 15.26 -18.08 17.57
CA SER A 57 15.04 -16.99 16.61
C SER A 57 14.19 -15.88 17.23
N LEU A 58 14.29 -14.66 16.71
CA LEU A 58 13.47 -13.54 17.20
C LEU A 58 11.98 -13.81 16.99
N GLU A 59 11.62 -14.49 15.91
CA GLU A 59 10.26 -14.90 15.58
C GLU A 59 9.69 -15.87 16.61
N GLU A 60 10.49 -16.86 17.04
CA GLU A 60 10.12 -17.77 18.13
C GLU A 60 10.00 -17.03 19.46
N GLN A 61 10.96 -16.15 19.77
CA GLN A 61 10.92 -15.35 20.99
C GLN A 61 9.69 -14.44 21.04
N LEU A 62 9.29 -13.85 19.91
CA LEU A 62 8.08 -13.03 19.81
C LEU A 62 6.81 -13.89 19.98
N LYS A 63 6.75 -15.05 19.32
CA LYS A 63 5.63 -16.00 19.42
C LYS A 63 5.41 -16.49 20.85
N GLU A 64 6.50 -16.77 21.55
CA GLU A 64 6.48 -17.19 22.96
C GLU A 64 6.35 -16.02 23.95
N LYS A 65 6.22 -14.77 23.46
CA LYS A 65 6.10 -13.54 24.26
C LYS A 65 7.29 -13.33 25.23
N ILE A 66 8.47 -13.79 24.83
CA ILE A 66 9.74 -13.53 25.53
C ILE A 66 10.18 -12.09 25.25
N ILE A 67 10.02 -11.68 23.98
CA ILE A 67 10.18 -10.30 23.53
C ILE A 67 8.83 -9.73 23.08
N THR A 68 8.77 -8.41 23.01
CA THR A 68 7.64 -7.66 22.47
C THR A 68 8.20 -6.58 21.54
N LEU A 69 7.63 -6.47 20.35
CA LEU A 69 7.93 -5.38 19.43
C LEU A 69 7.09 -4.15 19.80
N LYS A 70 7.62 -2.96 19.56
CA LYS A 70 6.79 -1.76 19.45
C LYS A 70 5.90 -1.84 18.22
N ASP A 71 4.85 -1.03 18.18
CA ASP A 71 3.90 -1.01 17.06
C ASP A 71 4.60 -0.73 15.71
N ASN A 72 5.61 0.15 15.73
CA ASN A 72 6.40 0.54 14.56
C ASN A 72 7.63 -0.34 14.30
N GLU A 73 7.78 -1.48 14.99
CA GLU A 73 8.90 -2.40 14.79
C GLU A 73 8.46 -3.67 14.04
N ILE A 74 9.40 -4.23 13.28
CA ILE A 74 9.27 -5.53 12.63
C ILE A 74 10.56 -6.35 12.81
N ILE A 75 10.42 -7.65 12.63
CA ILE A 75 11.59 -8.52 12.43
C ILE A 75 11.77 -8.65 10.92
N ASP A 76 12.95 -8.28 10.43
CA ASP A 76 13.34 -8.39 9.03
C ASP A 76 14.73 -9.02 8.97
N ASN A 77 14.84 -10.17 8.29
CA ASN A 77 16.05 -10.96 8.20
C ASN A 77 16.73 -11.23 9.56
N GLY A 78 15.94 -11.58 10.58
CA GLY A 78 16.45 -11.91 11.91
C GLY A 78 16.95 -10.71 12.72
N ILE A 79 16.58 -9.48 12.34
CA ILE A 79 16.91 -8.25 13.06
C ILE A 79 15.62 -7.48 13.36
N ILE A 80 15.50 -6.96 14.58
CA ILE A 80 14.44 -6.01 14.91
C ILE A 80 14.81 -4.65 14.32
N ARG A 81 13.97 -4.11 13.44
CA ARG A 81 14.12 -2.77 12.87
C ARG A 81 12.83 -1.98 12.96
N GLU A 82 12.96 -0.67 13.01
CA GLU A 82 11.82 0.25 12.92
C GLU A 82 11.38 0.43 11.45
N LEU A 83 10.08 0.60 11.26
CA LEU A 83 9.47 0.91 9.96
C LEU A 83 9.84 2.34 9.54
N ASN A 84 10.22 2.51 8.28
CA ASN A 84 10.60 3.80 7.72
C ASN A 84 9.55 4.26 6.70
N LYS A 85 8.81 5.32 7.05
CA LYS A 85 7.78 5.92 6.18
C LYS A 85 8.26 6.37 4.80
N ASN A 86 9.57 6.54 4.59
CA ASN A 86 10.14 6.90 3.29
C ASN A 86 10.32 5.69 2.36
N HIS A 87 10.17 4.47 2.87
CA HIS A 87 10.10 3.25 2.07
C HIS A 87 8.63 2.86 1.90
N GLU A 88 8.19 2.71 0.65
CA GLU A 88 6.77 2.46 0.34
C GLU A 88 6.23 1.19 1.02
N ASP A 89 6.98 0.09 0.98
CA ASP A 89 6.57 -1.18 1.62
C ASP A 89 6.37 -1.01 3.13
N ASP A 90 7.29 -0.32 3.82
CA ASP A 90 7.19 -0.03 5.24
C ASP A 90 6.01 0.91 5.53
N TYR A 91 5.80 1.94 4.71
CA TYR A 91 4.70 2.89 4.87
C TYR A 91 3.34 2.20 4.72
N ILE A 92 3.21 1.25 3.77
CA ILE A 92 2.01 0.41 3.64
C ILE A 92 1.77 -0.39 4.92
N ILE A 93 2.81 -1.01 5.50
CA ILE A 93 2.69 -1.74 6.77
C ILE A 93 2.24 -0.80 7.89
N MET A 94 2.78 0.42 7.96
CA MET A 94 2.37 1.41 8.95
C MET A 94 0.90 1.80 8.83
N ILE A 95 0.41 2.00 7.60
CA ILE A 95 -1.02 2.28 7.34
C ILE A 95 -1.90 1.09 7.74
N GLU A 96 -1.51 -0.13 7.38
CA GLU A 96 -2.28 -1.34 7.69
C GLU A 96 -2.36 -1.62 9.20
N ARG A 97 -1.34 -1.19 9.95
CA ARG A 97 -1.32 -1.24 11.42
C ARG A 97 -2.04 -0.06 12.08
N GLY A 98 -2.51 0.93 11.31
CA GLY A 98 -3.16 2.12 11.85
C GLY A 98 -2.19 3.09 12.55
N ILE A 99 -0.90 3.01 12.25
CA ILE A 99 0.15 3.89 12.80
C ILE A 99 0.20 5.21 12.04
N GLU A 100 -0.07 5.16 10.73
CA GLU A 100 -0.10 6.30 9.83
C GLU A 100 -1.41 6.34 9.07
N GLU A 101 -1.83 7.54 8.68
CA GLU A 101 -2.98 7.73 7.80
C GLU A 101 -2.52 7.89 6.34
N LEU A 102 -3.17 7.17 5.43
CA LEU A 102 -2.99 7.37 4.01
C LEU A 102 -3.72 8.65 3.57
N ASP A 103 -3.08 9.45 2.72
CA ASP A 103 -3.74 10.57 2.07
C ASP A 103 -5.05 10.12 1.43
N LYS A 104 -6.14 10.85 1.68
CA LYS A 104 -7.48 10.54 1.15
C LYS A 104 -7.50 10.51 -0.37
N SER A 105 -6.59 11.22 -1.05
CA SER A 105 -6.44 11.21 -2.51
C SER A 105 -5.78 9.96 -3.06
N LYS A 106 -5.25 9.09 -2.20
CA LYS A 106 -4.50 7.87 -2.54
C LYS A 106 -5.26 6.61 -2.16
N LYS A 107 -4.81 5.49 -2.72
CA LYS A 107 -5.28 4.13 -2.40
C LYS A 107 -4.13 3.13 -2.48
N ILE A 108 -4.25 2.04 -1.73
CA ILE A 108 -3.35 0.89 -1.82
C ILE A 108 -3.96 -0.11 -2.80
N ILE A 109 -3.19 -0.55 -3.79
CA ILE A 109 -3.58 -1.60 -4.74
C ILE A 109 -2.64 -2.79 -4.57
N THR A 110 -3.20 -3.99 -4.67
CA THR A 110 -2.44 -5.24 -4.77
C THR A 110 -2.36 -5.65 -6.24
N ASN A 111 -1.14 -5.88 -6.76
CA ASN A 111 -0.94 -6.39 -8.11
C ASN A 111 -1.25 -7.90 -8.19
N GLU A 112 -1.15 -8.48 -9.39
CA GLU A 112 -1.41 -9.92 -9.63
C GLU A 112 -0.45 -10.84 -8.84
N ASP A 113 0.77 -10.37 -8.55
CA ASP A 113 1.78 -11.10 -7.78
C ASP A 113 1.59 -10.97 -6.25
N GLY A 114 0.55 -10.28 -5.79
CA GLY A 114 0.30 -10.04 -4.37
C GLY A 114 1.10 -8.88 -3.76
N LYS A 115 1.94 -8.18 -4.54
CA LYS A 115 2.67 -6.99 -4.10
C LYS A 115 1.74 -5.78 -4.03
N LYS A 116 1.78 -5.10 -2.89
CA LYS A 116 1.02 -3.86 -2.66
C LYS A 116 1.83 -2.64 -3.08
N TYR A 117 1.16 -1.61 -3.56
CA TYR A 117 1.75 -0.30 -3.86
C TYR A 117 0.72 0.81 -3.66
N ILE A 118 1.20 2.03 -3.44
CA ILE A 118 0.35 3.20 -3.27
C ILE A 118 0.20 3.90 -4.61
N THR A 119 -1.02 4.28 -4.96
CA THR A 119 -1.29 5.04 -6.16
C THR A 119 -2.38 6.07 -5.94
N GLU A 120 -2.45 7.02 -6.85
CA GLU A 120 -3.42 8.09 -6.80
C GLU A 120 -4.81 7.58 -7.19
N LYS A 121 -5.83 8.02 -6.47
CA LYS A 121 -7.22 7.84 -6.90
C LYS A 121 -7.43 8.53 -8.24
N SER A 122 -8.20 7.89 -9.11
CA SER A 122 -8.67 8.51 -10.35
C SER A 122 -9.53 9.74 -10.05
N PHE A 123 -9.67 10.65 -11.01
CA PHE A 123 -10.57 11.80 -10.86
C PHE A 123 -12.03 11.37 -10.60
N GLU A 124 -12.47 10.25 -11.17
CA GLU A 124 -13.79 9.70 -10.90
C GLU A 124 -13.95 9.25 -9.45
N GLU A 125 -12.96 8.52 -8.91
CA GLU A 125 -12.94 8.12 -7.50
C GLU A 125 -12.89 9.35 -6.59
N LYS A 126 -12.02 10.32 -6.88
CA LYS A 126 -11.93 11.58 -6.13
C LYS A 126 -13.26 12.32 -6.11
N TYR A 127 -13.99 12.34 -7.22
CA TYR A 127 -15.29 12.99 -7.30
C TYR A 127 -16.36 12.22 -6.50
N LYS A 128 -16.43 10.89 -6.62
CA LYS A 128 -17.36 10.04 -5.85
C LYS A 128 -17.12 10.14 -4.34
N ASP A 129 -15.86 10.25 -3.94
CA ASP A 129 -15.45 10.40 -2.54
C ASP A 129 -15.59 11.85 -2.03
N GLY A 130 -16.05 12.80 -2.86
CA GLY A 130 -16.23 14.20 -2.49
C GLY A 130 -14.91 14.96 -2.25
N LEU A 131 -13.79 14.44 -2.76
CA LEU A 131 -12.45 15.05 -2.64
C LEU A 131 -12.21 16.15 -3.67
N ILE A 132 -12.99 16.17 -4.75
CA ILE A 132 -13.03 17.24 -5.74
C ILE A 132 -14.49 17.60 -6.03
N ASN A 133 -14.72 18.84 -6.45
CA ASN A 133 -16.04 19.34 -6.80
C ASN A 133 -16.40 19.06 -8.27
N ASN A 134 -17.66 19.38 -8.64
CA ASN A 134 -18.17 19.18 -9.99
C ASN A 134 -17.43 20.02 -11.05
N GLU A 135 -17.01 21.25 -10.72
CA GLU A 135 -16.28 22.11 -11.64
C GLU A 135 -14.88 21.56 -11.96
N GLU A 136 -14.18 21.05 -10.95
CA GLU A 136 -12.88 20.39 -11.08
C GLU A 136 -12.99 19.11 -11.90
N TYR A 137 -14.01 18.28 -11.64
CA TYR A 137 -14.26 17.06 -12.40
C TYR A 137 -14.60 17.38 -13.87
N ASN A 138 -15.48 18.36 -14.11
CA ASN A 138 -15.83 18.79 -15.47
C ASN A 138 -14.62 19.34 -16.23
N SER A 139 -13.77 20.11 -15.56
CA SER A 139 -12.53 20.63 -16.14
C SER A 139 -11.59 19.51 -16.57
N TYR A 140 -11.45 18.46 -15.75
CA TYR A 140 -10.70 17.25 -16.12
C TYR A 140 -11.30 16.54 -17.34
N ILE A 141 -12.62 16.33 -17.37
CA ILE A 141 -13.28 15.69 -18.53
C ILE A 141 -13.08 16.52 -19.81
N ILE A 142 -13.18 17.85 -19.72
CA ILE A 142 -12.94 18.75 -20.84
C ILE A 142 -11.48 18.68 -21.30
N SER A 143 -10.51 18.61 -20.40
CA SER A 143 -9.09 18.53 -20.76
C SER A 143 -8.74 17.19 -21.44
N GLN A 144 -9.27 16.08 -20.94
CA GLN A 144 -9.14 14.76 -21.58
C GLN A 144 -9.76 14.75 -22.98
N ARG A 145 -10.96 15.32 -23.12
CA ARG A 145 -11.61 15.48 -24.43
C ARG A 145 -10.80 16.39 -25.34
N SER A 146 -10.27 17.50 -24.84
CA SER A 146 -9.44 18.45 -25.60
C SER A 146 -8.12 17.85 -26.08
N GLY A 147 -7.50 16.99 -25.27
CA GLY A 147 -6.35 16.18 -25.68
C GLY A 147 -6.73 15.22 -26.82
N ALA A 148 -7.83 14.48 -26.67
CA ALA A 148 -8.34 13.60 -27.73
C ALA A 148 -8.76 14.38 -29.00
N TYR A 149 -9.25 15.61 -28.83
CA TYR A 149 -9.61 16.53 -29.91
C TYR A 149 -8.40 17.06 -30.69
N SER A 150 -7.21 17.06 -30.08
CA SER A 150 -5.97 17.45 -30.76
C SER A 150 -5.33 16.29 -31.55
N GLN A 151 -5.62 15.04 -31.18
CA GLN A 151 -5.03 13.84 -31.80
C GLN A 151 -5.91 13.19 -32.87
N ASN A 152 -7.23 13.41 -32.85
CA ASN A 152 -8.17 12.75 -33.75
C ASN A 152 -8.56 13.68 -34.93
N ILE A 153 -7.79 13.58 -36.02
CA ILE A 153 -7.88 14.44 -37.22
C ILE A 153 -8.99 13.99 -38.18
N ASP A 154 -9.55 12.78 -38.07
CA ASP A 154 -10.43 12.22 -39.11
C ASP A 154 -11.79 11.70 -38.61
N GLY A 155 -12.88 12.27 -39.16
CA GLY A 155 -14.20 11.64 -39.41
C GLY A 155 -15.10 11.28 -38.22
N VAL A 156 -14.59 10.62 -37.18
CA VAL A 156 -15.37 10.01 -36.08
C VAL A 156 -16.03 11.08 -35.19
N ARG A 157 -15.41 12.25 -35.11
CA ARG A 157 -15.86 13.39 -34.28
C ARG A 157 -17.14 14.05 -34.82
N ALA A 158 -17.38 13.98 -36.12
CA ALA A 158 -18.62 14.45 -36.72
C ALA A 158 -19.81 13.58 -36.27
N GLU A 159 -19.63 12.27 -36.25
CA GLU A 159 -20.69 11.29 -35.96
C GLU A 159 -21.13 11.29 -34.49
N LEU A 160 -20.19 11.45 -33.55
CA LEU A 160 -20.52 11.57 -32.12
C LEU A 160 -21.29 12.85 -31.80
N LEU A 161 -20.92 13.98 -32.43
CA LEU A 161 -21.67 15.23 -32.29
C LEU A 161 -23.06 15.11 -32.91
N ASP A 162 -23.18 14.42 -34.04
CA ASP A 162 -24.46 14.19 -34.73
C ASP A 162 -25.42 13.38 -33.86
N ASN A 163 -24.94 12.33 -33.16
CA ASN A 163 -25.76 11.54 -32.24
C ASN A 163 -26.29 12.35 -31.04
N VAL A 164 -25.47 13.25 -30.49
CA VAL A 164 -25.89 14.14 -29.40
C VAL A 164 -26.95 15.14 -29.91
N LEU A 165 -26.73 15.74 -31.08
CA LEU A 165 -27.66 16.69 -31.68
C LEU A 165 -28.97 16.02 -32.10
N ASP A 166 -28.94 14.77 -32.56
CA ASP A 166 -30.14 13.97 -32.83
C ASP A 166 -30.93 13.66 -31.57
N SER A 167 -30.26 13.27 -30.48
CA SER A 167 -30.95 13.05 -29.21
C SER A 167 -31.63 14.33 -28.70
N LEU A 168 -31.03 15.50 -28.94
CA LEU A 168 -31.65 16.79 -28.62
C LEU A 168 -32.83 17.13 -29.55
N LYS A 169 -32.73 16.81 -30.85
CA LYS A 169 -33.82 16.93 -31.82
C LYS A 169 -35.03 16.07 -31.42
N GLU A 170 -34.80 14.79 -31.10
CA GLU A 170 -35.83 13.84 -30.66
C GLU A 170 -36.52 14.27 -29.36
N LYS A 171 -35.78 14.93 -28.46
CA LYS A 171 -36.32 15.49 -27.21
C LYS A 171 -37.04 16.84 -27.41
N GLY A 172 -37.14 17.36 -28.63
CA GLY A 172 -37.77 18.65 -28.93
C GLY A 172 -37.01 19.86 -28.37
N LEU A 173 -35.73 19.69 -28.05
CA LEU A 173 -34.88 20.73 -27.44
C LEU A 173 -34.17 21.61 -28.47
N LEU A 174 -34.40 21.35 -29.76
CA LEU A 174 -33.91 22.16 -30.88
C LEU A 174 -35.08 22.86 -31.57
N ASN A 175 -34.89 24.13 -31.94
CA ASN A 175 -35.85 24.86 -32.76
C ASN A 175 -35.72 24.51 -34.25
N GLU A 176 -36.72 24.87 -35.05
CA GLU A 176 -36.79 24.54 -36.49
C GLU A 176 -35.56 25.01 -37.28
N ASN A 177 -35.03 26.19 -36.95
CA ASN A 177 -33.83 26.73 -37.61
C ASN A 177 -32.57 25.92 -37.25
N GLN A 178 -32.43 25.51 -36.00
CA GLN A 178 -31.34 24.64 -35.54
C GLN A 178 -31.42 23.24 -36.18
N ILE A 179 -32.63 22.70 -36.30
CA ILE A 179 -32.88 21.42 -36.97
C ILE A 179 -32.50 21.50 -38.45
N SER A 180 -32.94 22.54 -39.16
CA SER A 180 -32.62 22.74 -40.58
C SER A 180 -31.11 22.86 -40.83
N LYS A 181 -30.39 23.59 -39.96
CA LYS A 181 -28.92 23.69 -40.03
C LYS A 181 -28.24 22.35 -39.77
N LEU A 182 -28.72 21.57 -38.79
CA LEU A 182 -28.20 20.24 -38.49
C LEU A 182 -28.35 19.31 -39.70
N ASP A 183 -29.55 19.25 -40.28
CA ASP A 183 -29.83 18.40 -41.44
C ASP A 183 -28.98 18.83 -42.66
N SER A 184 -28.79 20.14 -42.87
CA SER A 184 -27.89 20.65 -43.92
C SER A 184 -26.44 20.22 -43.74
N ILE A 185 -25.92 20.29 -42.52
CA ILE A 185 -24.53 19.89 -42.21
C ILE A 185 -24.34 18.39 -42.44
N LYS A 186 -25.32 17.57 -42.03
CA LYS A 186 -25.31 16.12 -42.25
C LYS A 186 -25.30 15.76 -43.72
N ASN A 187 -26.15 16.40 -44.52
CA ASN A 187 -26.21 16.19 -45.96
C ASN A 187 -24.89 16.58 -46.64
N THR A 188 -24.34 17.75 -46.32
CA THR A 188 -23.02 18.18 -46.84
C THR A 188 -21.91 17.18 -46.48
N ARG A 189 -21.92 16.63 -45.25
CA ARG A 189 -20.93 15.61 -44.85
C ARG A 189 -21.12 14.30 -45.60
N ALA A 190 -22.36 13.85 -45.82
CA ALA A 190 -22.65 12.65 -46.60
C ALA A 190 -22.17 12.80 -48.06
N ASP A 191 -22.39 13.98 -48.66
CA ASP A 191 -21.94 14.30 -50.01
C ASP A 191 -20.42 14.31 -50.12
N ILE A 192 -19.73 14.92 -49.15
CA ILE A 192 -18.26 14.90 -49.07
C ILE A 192 -17.76 13.44 -48.93
N LYS A 193 -18.35 12.64 -48.04
CA LYS A 193 -17.98 11.21 -47.88
C LYS A 193 -18.16 10.41 -49.17
N ASN A 194 -19.24 10.66 -49.92
CA ASN A 194 -19.48 10.00 -51.21
C ASN A 194 -18.53 10.48 -52.30
N LYS A 195 -18.25 11.79 -52.36
CA LYS A 195 -17.38 12.40 -53.37
C LYS A 195 -15.90 12.03 -53.17
N TYR A 196 -15.47 11.83 -51.93
CA TYR A 196 -14.11 11.51 -51.55
C TYR A 196 -13.96 10.08 -51.00
N LYS A 197 -14.89 9.19 -51.32
CA LYS A 197 -14.79 7.76 -51.00
C LYS A 197 -13.44 7.27 -51.52
N LYS A 198 -12.53 6.93 -50.60
CA LYS A 198 -11.12 6.61 -50.85
C LYS A 198 -10.94 5.96 -52.22
N ILE A 199 -10.19 6.63 -53.10
CA ILE A 199 -9.32 5.94 -54.05
C ILE A 199 -8.47 5.02 -53.17
N LEU A 200 -8.84 3.75 -53.13
CA LEU A 200 -8.10 2.64 -52.54
C LEU A 200 -7.74 1.72 -53.69
#